data_AF-A0A562VDF9-F1
#
_entry.id   AF-A0A562VDF9-F1
#
_cell.length_a   1.000
_cell.length_b   1.000
_cell.length_c   1.000
_cell.angle_alpha   90.00
_cell.angle_beta   90.00
_cell.angle_gamma   90.00
#
_symmetry.space_group_name_H-M   'P 1'
#
loop_
_entity.id
_entity.type
_entity.pdbx_description
1 polymer ?
#
loop_
_entity_poly.entity_id
_entity_poly.type
_entity_poly.pdbx_seq_one_letter_code
_entity_poly.pdbx_strand_id
1 'polypeptide(L)' 'MKLFATIGDLMLSKVLPHESASAACPTRSWYQYKCVQGRRRLRRRCTDTPQCTTTCTAWTYYSMC' A
#
# COMPACT_ATOMS: atom_id res chain seq x y z
N MET A 1 -38.01 6.12 18.39
CA MET A 1 -37.27 6.07 17.12
C MET A 1 -35.81 5.67 17.36
N LYS A 2 -35.54 4.39 17.68
CA LYS A 2 -34.17 3.88 17.93
C LYS A 2 -33.90 2.51 17.28
N LEU A 3 -34.91 1.80 16.78
CA LEU A 3 -34.76 0.47 16.15
C LEU A 3 -34.19 0.51 14.73
N PHE A 4 -34.46 1.56 13.95
CA PHE A 4 -34.01 1.63 12.55
C PHE A 4 -32.51 1.94 12.44
N ALA A 5 -31.94 2.67 13.40
CA ALA A 5 -30.50 2.93 13.46
C ALA A 5 -29.71 1.63 13.66
N THR A 6 -30.18 0.75 14.56
CA THR A 6 -29.50 -0.51 14.88
C THR A 6 -29.55 -1.53 13.73
N ILE A 7 -30.61 -1.54 12.92
CA ILE A 7 -30.68 -2.44 11.74
C ILE A 7 -29.76 -1.95 10.62
N GLY A 8 -29.69 -0.63 10.41
CA GLY A 8 -28.77 -0.02 9.44
C GLY A 8 -27.31 -0.36 9.73
N ASP A 9 -26.87 -0.23 10.98
CA ASP A 9 -25.51 -0.56 11.41
C ASP A 9 -25.19 -2.06 11.29
N LEU A 10 -26.16 -2.93 11.55
CA LEU A 10 -26.04 -4.38 11.40
C LEU A 10 -25.91 -4.82 9.93
N MET A 11 -26.57 -4.12 9.02
CA MET A 11 -26.43 -4.37 7.58
C MET A 11 -25.09 -3.85 7.06
N LEU A 12 -24.67 -2.66 7.50
CA LEU A 12 -23.42 -2.04 7.08
C LEU A 12 -22.19 -2.88 7.49
N SER A 13 -22.22 -3.45 8.70
CA SER A 13 -21.15 -4.33 9.21
C SER A 13 -21.04 -5.68 8.50
N LYS A 14 -22.07 -6.10 7.76
CA LYS A 14 -22.06 -7.32 6.92
C LYS A 14 -21.62 -7.06 5.47
N VAL A 15 -21.86 -5.87 4.96
CA VAL A 15 -21.53 -5.50 3.57
C VAL A 15 -20.07 -5.07 3.44
N LEU A 16 -19.54 -4.40 4.45
CA LEU A 16 -18.14 -4.02 4.45
C LEU A 16 -17.29 -5.26 4.71
N PRO A 17 -16.28 -5.56 3.87
CA PRO A 17 -15.32 -6.60 4.18
C PRO A 17 -14.75 -6.31 5.56
N HIS A 18 -14.82 -7.31 6.44
CA HIS A 18 -14.16 -7.32 7.73
C HIS A 18 -12.64 -7.32 7.47
N GLU A 19 -12.09 -6.18 7.07
CA GLU A 19 -10.68 -5.94 7.20
C GLU A 19 -10.43 -5.88 8.70
N SER A 20 -9.81 -6.92 9.23
CA SER A 20 -9.17 -6.87 10.54
C SER A 20 -8.40 -5.57 10.59
N ALA A 21 -8.84 -4.63 11.44
CA ALA A 21 -8.19 -3.35 11.65
C ALA A 21 -6.76 -3.66 12.07
N SER A 22 -5.88 -3.76 11.09
CA SER A 22 -4.49 -4.08 11.31
C SER A 22 -3.92 -2.82 11.93
N ALA A 23 -3.50 -2.92 13.19
CA ALA A 23 -2.84 -1.81 13.89
C ALA A 23 -1.57 -1.32 13.17
N ALA A 24 -1.15 -2.02 12.12
CA ALA A 24 0.00 -1.74 11.28
C ALA A 24 -0.34 -1.86 9.78
N CYS A 25 0.28 -1.01 8.95
CA CYS A 25 0.26 -1.23 7.51
C CYS A 25 0.99 -2.54 7.14
N PRO A 26 0.55 -3.25 6.09
CA PRO A 26 1.21 -4.47 5.65
C PRO A 26 2.65 -4.16 5.21
N THR A 27 3.61 -4.93 5.73
CA THR A 27 5.01 -4.79 5.31
C THR A 27 5.17 -5.40 3.93
N ARG A 28 5.33 -4.54 2.91
CA ARG A 28 5.46 -4.97 1.51
C ARG A 28 6.72 -4.39 0.90
N SER A 29 7.55 -5.26 0.34
CA SER A 29 8.66 -4.83 -0.52
C SER A 29 8.25 -4.88 -1.99
N TRP A 30 8.68 -3.88 -2.75
CA TRP A 30 8.45 -3.79 -4.19
C TRP A 30 9.58 -3.02 -4.87
N TYR A 31 9.66 -3.12 -6.20
CA TYR A 31 10.67 -2.43 -6.99
C TYR A 31 10.05 -1.30 -7.80
N GLN A 32 10.72 -0.15 -7.80
CA GLN A 32 10.45 0.93 -8.73
C GLN A 32 11.48 0.95 -9.84
N TYR A 33 11.01 1.29 -11.03
CA TYR A 33 11.84 1.47 -12.22
C TYR A 33 11.61 2.86 -12.79
N LYS A 34 12.66 3.50 -13.28
CA LYS A 34 12.54 4.73 -14.07
C LYS A 34 13.58 4.78 -15.17
N CYS A 35 13.23 5.36 -16.32
CA CYS A 35 14.18 5.67 -17.38
C CYS A 35 14.71 7.10 -17.19
N VAL A 36 16.03 7.27 -17.21
CA VAL A 36 16.67 8.58 -17.22
C VAL A 36 17.21 8.85 -18.62
N GLN A 37 16.82 9.99 -19.20
CA GLN A 37 17.20 10.42 -20.55
C GLN A 37 16.90 9.38 -21.64
N GLY A 38 15.88 8.54 -21.44
CA GLY A 38 15.49 7.48 -22.38
C GLY A 38 16.52 6.37 -22.61
N ARG A 39 17.63 6.33 -21.85
CA ARG A 39 18.74 5.38 -22.08
C ARG A 39 19.04 4.49 -20.89
N ARG A 40 18.93 5.00 -19.66
CA ARG A 40 19.32 4.28 -18.45
C ARG A 40 18.10 3.92 -17.62
N ARG A 41 17.80 2.63 -17.49
CA ARG A 41 16.80 2.11 -16.56
C ARG A 41 17.42 1.99 -15.18
N LEU A 42 16.97 2.83 -14.27
CA LEU A 42 17.31 2.76 -12.86
C LEU A 42 16.27 1.93 -12.11
N ARG A 43 16.70 1.20 -11.10
CA ARG A 43 15.86 0.44 -10.17
C ARG A 43 16.16 0.86 -8.73
N ARG A 44 15.14 0.97 -7.91
CA ARG A 44 15.28 1.02 -6.44
C ARG A 44 14.29 0.06 -5.78
N ARG A 45 14.62 -0.42 -4.59
CA ARG A 45 13.71 -1.21 -3.75
C ARG A 45 13.01 -0.27 -2.78
N CYS A 46 11.70 -0.41 -2.65
CA CYS A 46 10.91 0.28 -1.63
C CYS A 46 10.26 -0.77 -0.71
N THR A 47 10.13 -0.42 0.56
CA THR A 47 9.51 -1.25 1.58
C THR A 47 8.56 -0.38 2.40
N ASP A 48 7.31 -0.80 2.45
CA ASP A 48 6.31 -0.24 3.35
C ASP A 48 6.53 -0.84 4.74
N THR A 49 6.50 0.01 5.75
CA THR A 49 6.73 -0.36 7.15
C THR A 49 5.39 -0.48 7.89
N PRO A 50 5.36 -1.18 9.03
CA PRO A 50 4.19 -1.25 9.92
C PRO A 50 3.63 0.13 10.31
N GLN A 51 4.47 1.16 10.35
CA GLN A 51 4.11 2.55 10.66
C GLN A 51 3.51 3.31 9.47
N CYS A 52 3.12 2.61 8.40
CA CYS A 52 2.57 3.20 7.18
C CYS A 52 3.53 4.19 6.49
N THR A 53 4.84 4.01 6.70
CA THR A 53 5.87 4.79 6.01
C THR A 53 6.54 3.93 4.94
N THR A 54 6.77 4.51 3.77
CA THR A 54 7.52 3.85 2.68
C THR A 54 8.96 4.32 2.74
N THR A 55 9.88 3.37 2.88
CA THR A 55 11.33 3.64 2.79
C THR A 55 11.87 3.05 1.50
N CYS A 56 12.72 3.80 0.78
CA CYS A 56 13.30 3.34 -0.48
C CYS A 56 14.82 3.44 -0.46
N THR A 57 15.49 2.46 -1.07
CA THR A 57 16.93 2.51 -1.31
C THR A 57 17.30 3.58 -2.34
N ALA A 58 18.59 3.87 -2.43
CA ALA A 58 19.12 4.67 -3.54
C ALA A 58 18.79 4.04 -4.91
N TRP A 59 18.73 4.88 -5.93
CA TRP A 59 18.58 4.43 -7.32
C TRP A 59 19.87 3.77 -7.79
N THR A 60 19.75 2.57 -8.35
CA THR A 60 20.85 1.81 -8.92
C THR A 60 20.61 1.60 -10.40
N TYR A 61 21.67 1.57 -11.20
CA TYR A 61 21.56 1.17 -12.60
C TYR A 61 21.13 -0.30 -12.67
N TYR A 62 20.14 -0.60 -13.53
CA TYR A 62 19.64 -1.96 -13.70
C TYR A 62 19.81 -2.46 -15.14
N SER A 63 19.46 -1.65 -16.13
CA SER A 63 19.67 -1.98 -17.55
C SER A 63 19.56 -0.74 -18.42
N MET A 64 19.67 -0.92 -19.74
CA MET A 64 19.19 0.07 -20.69
C MET A 64 17.65 0.12 -20.70
N CYS A 65 17.13 1.30 -21.02
CA CYS A 65 15.82 1.41 -21.67
C CYS A 65 16.11 1.31 -23.18
#